data_AF-A0A9D4BZM7-F1
#
_entry.id   AF-A0A9D4BZM7-F1
#
_cell.length_a   1.000
_cell.length_b   1.000
_cell.length_c   1.000
_cell.angle_alpha   90.00
_cell.angle_beta   90.00
_cell.angle_gamma   90.00
#
_symmetry.space_group_name_H-M   'P 1'
#
loop_
_entity.id
_entity.type
_entity.pdbx_description
1 polymer ?
#
loop_
_entity_poly.entity_id
_entity_poly.type
_entity_poly.pdbx_seq_one_letter_code
_entity_poly.pdbx_strand_id
1 'polypeptide(L)'
;MVLGLAGMTAIDAQIDRSLLVSLCHAPTDESCHILFILRLCQFDLCENQTIGFITDIVKIPQKYHLEEYLTSFGTNSVFPSREELKSVCKKAMRQHETSHCRMRLEQHKYFSFFKEVHNNLDTATIWKVAKIRPAFRS
;
A
#
# COMPACT_ATOMS: atom_id res chain seq x y z
N MET A 1 -1.89 12.22 -12.47
CA MET A 1 -2.00 11.41 -11.23
C MET A 1 -3.44 11.52 -10.75
N VAL A 2 -4.26 10.49 -11.00
CA VAL A 2 -5.70 10.50 -10.74
C VAL A 2 -5.91 10.50 -9.22
N LEU A 3 -6.27 11.67 -8.68
CA LEU A 3 -6.60 11.84 -7.28
C LEU A 3 -7.83 10.98 -6.96
N GLY A 4 -7.63 9.92 -6.17
CA GLY A 4 -8.71 9.11 -5.61
C GLY A 4 -9.65 9.97 -4.79
N LEU A 5 -10.90 10.08 -5.26
CA LEU A 5 -11.99 10.76 -4.58
C LEU A 5 -12.26 10.11 -3.22
N ALA A 6 -12.24 10.93 -2.17
CA ALA A 6 -13.00 10.80 -0.92
C ALA A 6 -13.43 9.36 -0.52
N GLY A 7 -12.63 8.72 0.34
CA GLY A 7 -13.02 7.44 0.97
C GLY A 7 -12.91 6.20 0.08
N MET A 8 -12.57 6.38 -1.20
CA MET A 8 -12.12 5.31 -2.08
C MET A 8 -10.59 5.27 -2.03
N THR A 9 -10.02 4.09 -1.80
CA THR A 9 -8.58 3.83 -1.96
C THR A 9 -8.15 4.27 -3.35
N ALA A 10 -6.95 4.85 -3.47
CA ALA A 10 -6.36 5.22 -4.74
C ALA A 10 -6.41 4.03 -5.71
N ILE A 11 -6.58 4.31 -7.00
CA ILE A 11 -6.61 3.28 -8.05
C ILE A 11 -5.34 2.42 -7.95
N ASP A 12 -4.19 3.07 -7.78
CA ASP A 12 -2.89 2.41 -7.59
C ASP A 12 -2.91 1.47 -6.38
N ALA A 13 -3.45 1.91 -5.24
CA ALA A 13 -3.56 1.07 -4.05
C ALA A 13 -4.49 -0.13 -4.26
N GLN A 14 -5.54 0.02 -5.06
CA GLN A 14 -6.45 -1.07 -5.40
C GLN A 14 -5.83 -2.07 -6.38
N ILE A 15 -5.02 -1.60 -7.34
CA ILE A 15 -4.23 -2.45 -8.25
C ILE A 15 -3.18 -3.23 -7.44
N ASP A 16 -2.41 -2.53 -6.61
CA ASP A 16 -1.40 -3.12 -5.73
C ASP A 16 -2.02 -4.21 -4.84
N ARG A 17 -3.20 -3.94 -4.27
CA ARG A 17 -3.95 -4.92 -3.46
C ARG A 17 -4.33 -6.15 -4.26
N SER A 18 -4.82 -5.97 -5.47
CA SER A 18 -5.22 -7.08 -6.34
C SER A 18 -4.00 -7.96 -6.66
N LEU A 19 -2.85 -7.35 -6.94
CA LEU A 19 -1.62 -8.07 -7.23
C LEU A 19 -1.16 -8.89 -6.02
N LEU A 20 -1.05 -8.27 -4.83
CA LEU A 20 -0.65 -8.98 -3.62
C LEU A 20 -1.60 -10.13 -3.29
N VAL A 21 -2.91 -9.88 -3.33
CA VAL A 21 -3.91 -10.92 -3.05
C VAL A 21 -3.86 -12.04 -4.10
N SER A 22 -3.45 -11.78 -5.33
CA SER A 22 -3.28 -12.85 -6.33
C SER A 22 -2.15 -13.82 -5.98
N LEU A 23 -1.14 -13.40 -5.20
CA LEU A 23 -0.03 -14.25 -4.78
C LEU A 23 -0.46 -15.40 -3.86
N CYS A 24 -1.57 -15.26 -3.12
CA CYS A 24 -2.13 -16.37 -2.35
C CYS A 24 -2.73 -17.48 -3.23
N HIS A 25 -2.86 -17.24 -4.53
CA HIS A 25 -3.28 -18.20 -5.54
C HIS A 25 -2.14 -18.55 -6.50
N ALA A 26 -0.89 -18.30 -6.09
CA ALA A 26 0.28 -18.77 -6.84
C ALA A 26 0.10 -20.26 -7.15
N PRO A 27 0.39 -20.70 -8.39
CA PRO A 27 0.06 -22.05 -8.82
C PRO A 27 0.65 -23.07 -7.85
N THR A 28 -0.18 -24.01 -7.41
CA THR A 28 0.25 -25.21 -6.67
C THR A 28 1.10 -26.15 -7.53
N ASP A 29 1.26 -25.83 -8.81
CA ASP A 29 2.21 -26.51 -9.68
C ASP A 29 3.64 -26.26 -9.19
N GLU A 30 4.32 -27.35 -8.85
CA GLU A 30 5.65 -27.35 -8.25
C GLU A 30 6.67 -26.64 -9.16
N SER A 31 6.52 -26.77 -10.49
CA SER A 31 7.40 -26.12 -11.46
C SER A 31 7.24 -24.60 -11.46
N CYS A 32 6.00 -24.11 -11.46
CA CYS A 32 5.70 -22.68 -11.36
C CYS A 32 6.20 -22.08 -10.03
N HIS A 33 6.06 -22.82 -8.93
CA HIS A 33 6.54 -22.41 -7.61
C HIS A 33 8.07 -22.30 -7.57
N ILE A 34 8.79 -23.31 -8.09
CA ILE A 34 10.26 -23.29 -8.17
C ILE A 34 10.73 -22.13 -9.07
N LEU A 35 10.12 -21.94 -10.24
CA LEU A 35 10.44 -20.83 -11.13
C LEU A 35 10.23 -19.47 -10.45
N PHE A 36 9.15 -19.34 -9.68
CA PHE A 36 8.86 -18.13 -8.93
C PHE A 36 9.94 -17.83 -7.87
N ILE A 37 10.31 -18.83 -7.07
CA ILE A 37 11.39 -18.70 -6.08
C ILE A 37 12.72 -18.35 -6.74
N LEU A 38 13.09 -19.06 -7.82
CA LEU A 38 14.33 -18.79 -8.55
C LEU A 38 14.39 -17.35 -9.06
N ARG A 39 13.26 -16.84 -9.56
CA ARG A 39 13.16 -15.44 -10.01
C ARG A 39 13.26 -14.44 -8.86
N LEU A 40 12.69 -14.74 -7.69
CA LEU A 40 12.87 -13.92 -6.48
C LEU A 40 14.33 -13.91 -6.01
N CYS A 41 15.00 -15.07 -5.98
CA CYS A 41 16.42 -15.15 -5.63
C CYS A 41 17.30 -14.39 -6.64
N GLN A 42 17.01 -14.48 -7.93
CA GLN A 42 17.70 -13.69 -8.97
C GLN A 42 17.51 -12.18 -8.77
N PHE A 43 16.31 -11.74 -8.36
CA PHE A 43 16.05 -10.33 -8.07
C PHE A 43 16.96 -9.81 -6.95
N ASP A 44 17.09 -10.60 -5.88
CA ASP A 44 17.90 -10.27 -4.70
C ASP A 44 19.40 -10.23 -5.03
N LEU A 45 19.88 -11.18 -5.84
CA LEU A 45 21.28 -11.28 -6.23
C LEU A 45 21.73 -10.27 -7.30
N CYS A 46 20.82 -9.80 -8.16
CA CYS A 46 21.15 -8.92 -9.29
C CYS A 46 20.76 -7.46 -9.09
N GLU A 47 20.63 -6.99 -7.84
CA GLU A 47 20.42 -5.58 -7.48
C GLU A 47 19.35 -4.85 -8.33
N ASN A 48 18.13 -5.39 -8.40
CA ASN A 48 16.98 -4.72 -9.04
C ASN A 48 17.08 -4.52 -10.57
N GLN A 49 18.00 -5.19 -11.29
CA GLN A 49 18.09 -5.07 -12.76
C GLN A 49 16.93 -5.74 -13.51
N THR A 50 16.06 -6.46 -12.82
CA THR A 50 14.89 -7.08 -13.43
C THR A 50 13.73 -6.09 -13.48
N ILE A 51 13.06 -6.06 -14.63
CA ILE A 51 11.85 -5.28 -14.88
C ILE A 51 10.69 -6.27 -15.04
N GLY A 52 9.53 -5.95 -14.47
CA GLY A 52 8.29 -6.70 -14.66
C GLY A 52 7.73 -7.27 -13.35
N PHE A 53 6.99 -8.37 -13.46
CA PHE A 53 6.16 -8.92 -12.38
C PHE A 53 6.90 -9.12 -11.05
N ILE A 54 8.13 -9.63 -11.06
CA ILE A 54 8.92 -9.89 -9.85
C ILE A 54 9.29 -8.57 -9.14
N THR A 55 9.62 -7.55 -9.91
CA THR A 55 9.91 -6.21 -9.41
C THR A 55 8.70 -5.63 -8.68
N ASP A 56 7.50 -5.79 -9.24
CA ASP A 56 6.26 -5.32 -8.62
C ASP A 56 5.96 -6.10 -7.34
N ILE A 57 6.18 -7.42 -7.35
CA ILE A 57 6.00 -8.27 -6.17
C ILE A 57 6.91 -7.87 -5.02
N VAL A 58 8.12 -7.38 -5.29
CA VAL A 58 9.04 -6.94 -4.22
C VAL A 58 8.75 -5.50 -3.79
N LYS A 59 8.53 -4.60 -4.75
CA LYS A 59 8.34 -3.16 -4.47
C LYS A 59 7.01 -2.85 -3.79
N ILE A 60 5.94 -3.56 -4.13
CA ILE A 60 4.61 -3.29 -3.55
C ILE A 60 4.60 -3.58 -2.04
N PRO A 61 5.08 -4.73 -1.55
CA PRO A 61 5.25 -4.97 -0.12
C PRO A 61 6.13 -3.93 0.56
N GLN A 62 7.25 -3.52 -0.05
CA GLN A 62 8.11 -2.47 0.50
C GLN A 62 7.37 -1.14 0.67
N LYS A 63 6.61 -0.72 -0.35
CA LYS A 63 5.79 0.51 -0.33
C LYS A 63 4.81 0.55 0.85
N TYR A 64 4.30 -0.61 1.27
CA TYR A 64 3.30 -0.74 2.34
C TYR A 64 3.86 -1.32 3.64
N HIS A 65 5.18 -1.52 3.76
CA HIS A 65 5.84 -2.15 4.91
C HIS A 65 5.31 -3.56 5.22
N LEU A 66 5.20 -4.38 4.18
CA LEU A 66 4.72 -5.76 4.21
C LEU A 66 5.81 -6.75 3.76
N GLU A 67 7.10 -6.39 3.80
CA GLU A 67 8.17 -7.26 3.30
C GLU A 67 8.26 -8.59 4.06
N GLU A 68 7.87 -8.59 5.34
CA GLU A 68 7.86 -9.79 6.19
C GLU A 68 7.08 -10.95 5.58
N TYR A 69 6.04 -10.67 4.79
CA TYR A 69 5.24 -11.70 4.14
C TYR A 69 5.97 -12.36 2.98
N LEU A 70 6.82 -11.62 2.26
CA LEU A 70 7.70 -12.19 1.25
C LEU A 70 8.82 -13.00 1.90
N THR A 71 9.42 -12.49 2.99
CA THR A 71 10.48 -13.20 3.73
C THR A 71 9.97 -14.50 4.34
N SER A 72 8.78 -14.47 4.94
CA SER A 72 8.12 -15.66 5.48
C SER A 72 7.80 -16.67 4.38
N PHE A 73 7.34 -16.20 3.22
CA PHE A 73 7.14 -17.06 2.05
C PHE A 73 8.45 -17.70 1.57
N GLY A 74 9.55 -16.94 1.50
CA GLY A 74 10.85 -17.49 1.10
C GLY A 74 11.37 -18.57 2.06
N THR A 75 11.02 -18.49 3.34
CA THR A 75 11.43 -19.47 4.36
C THR A 75 10.52 -20.68 4.43
N ASN A 76 9.20 -20.46 4.39
CA ASN A 76 8.18 -21.46 4.70
C ASN A 76 7.44 -21.96 3.45
N SER A 77 7.70 -21.39 2.27
CA SER A 77 7.00 -21.65 1.00
C SER A 77 5.47 -21.48 1.07
N VAL A 78 4.95 -20.77 2.08
CA VAL A 78 3.52 -20.62 2.33
C VAL A 78 3.16 -19.15 2.45
N PHE A 79 2.24 -18.69 1.59
CA PHE A 79 1.62 -17.38 1.74
C PHE A 79 0.47 -17.45 2.77
N PRO A 80 0.17 -16.33 3.46
CA PRO A 80 -1.04 -16.22 4.27
C PRO A 80 -2.30 -16.49 3.44
N SER A 81 -3.37 -16.84 4.14
CA SER A 81 -4.66 -17.06 3.49
C SER A 81 -5.13 -15.80 2.75
N ARG A 82 -5.95 -15.98 1.72
CA ARG A 82 -6.52 -14.87 0.93
C ARG A 82 -7.19 -13.81 1.80
N GLU A 83 -7.97 -14.24 2.79
CA GLU A 83 -8.73 -13.34 3.66
C GLU A 83 -7.83 -12.57 4.62
N GLU A 84 -6.79 -13.24 5.15
CA GLU A 84 -5.77 -12.59 5.96
C GLU A 84 -5.02 -11.53 5.14
N LEU A 85 -4.55 -11.88 3.95
CA LEU A 85 -3.81 -10.96 3.08
C LEU A 85 -4.68 -9.76 2.67
N LYS A 86 -5.96 -9.99 2.35
CA LYS A 86 -6.93 -8.92 2.05
C LYS A 86 -7.06 -7.94 3.22
N SER A 87 -7.14 -8.46 4.45
CA SER A 87 -7.29 -7.65 5.66
C SER A 87 -6.04 -6.82 5.93
N VAL A 88 -4.87 -7.46 5.90
CA VAL A 88 -3.56 -6.84 6.13
C VAL A 88 -3.28 -5.76 5.08
N CYS A 89 -3.42 -6.09 3.79
CA CYS A 89 -3.21 -5.13 2.70
C CYS A 89 -4.13 -3.92 2.85
N LYS A 90 -5.41 -4.13 3.15
CA LYS A 90 -6.39 -3.05 3.34
C LYS A 90 -6.00 -2.14 4.50
N LYS A 91 -5.47 -2.68 5.60
CA LYS A 91 -5.00 -1.90 6.75
C LYS A 91 -3.76 -1.09 6.39
N ALA A 92 -2.75 -1.74 5.82
CA ALA A 92 -1.48 -1.12 5.45
C ALA A 92 -1.67 0.01 4.41
N MET A 93 -2.46 -0.24 3.37
CA MET A 93 -2.78 0.77 2.33
C MET A 93 -3.50 1.98 2.92
N ARG A 94 -4.48 1.77 3.80
CA ARG A 94 -5.15 2.87 4.49
C ARG A 94 -4.19 3.69 5.34
N GLN A 95 -3.26 3.03 6.03
CA GLN A 95 -2.24 3.70 6.84
C GLN A 95 -1.30 4.53 5.95
N HIS A 96 -0.83 3.96 4.84
CA HIS A 96 0.02 4.63 3.86
C HIS A 96 -0.67 5.84 3.23
N GLU A 97 -1.94 5.72 2.82
CA GLU A 97 -2.70 6.85 2.27
C GLU A 97 -2.92 7.94 3.31
N THR A 98 -3.21 7.55 4.56
CA THR A 98 -3.42 8.50 5.65
C THR A 98 -2.12 9.26 5.98
N SER A 99 -0.98 8.57 6.05
CA SER A 99 0.31 9.20 6.31
C SER A 99 0.71 10.13 5.16
N HIS A 100 0.53 9.71 3.91
CA HIS A 100 0.80 10.53 2.74
C HIS A 100 -0.10 11.77 2.68
N CYS A 101 -1.40 11.63 2.97
CA CYS A 101 -2.31 12.78 3.08
C CYS A 101 -1.90 13.74 4.19
N ARG A 102 -1.52 13.21 5.37
CA ARG A 102 -1.04 14.03 6.49
C ARG A 102 0.20 14.83 6.10
N MET A 103 1.19 14.17 5.52
CA MET A 103 2.44 14.80 5.06
C MET A 103 2.17 15.90 4.03
N ARG A 104 1.30 15.64 3.05
CA ARG A 104 0.88 16.65 2.05
C ARG A 104 0.20 17.85 2.68
N LEU A 105 -0.64 17.63 3.69
CA LEU A 105 -1.31 18.70 4.38
C LEU A 105 -0.32 19.54 5.22
N GLU A 106 0.61 18.88 5.91
CA GLU A 106 1.68 19.53 6.68
C GLU A 106 2.60 20.40 5.82
N GLN A 107 2.85 20.00 4.57
CA GLN A 107 3.65 20.76 3.62
C GLN A 107 2.87 21.90 2.94
N HIS A 108 1.57 22.01 3.14
CA HIS A 108 0.74 22.99 2.47
C HIS A 108 0.92 24.38 3.11
N LYS A 109 1.28 25.38 2.29
CA LYS A 109 1.60 26.76 2.72
C LYS A 109 0.53 27.40 3.63
N TYR A 110 -0.74 27.09 3.40
CA TYR A 110 -1.86 27.67 4.14
C TYR A 110 -2.27 26.85 5.37
N PHE A 111 -1.66 25.69 5.60
CA PHE A 111 -2.05 24.82 6.70
C PHE A 111 -1.53 25.29 8.06
N SER A 112 -0.36 25.91 8.10
CA SER A 112 0.14 26.61 9.28
C SER A 112 -0.83 27.72 9.71
N PHE A 113 -1.24 28.57 8.75
CA PHE A 113 -2.25 29.62 8.99
C PHE A 113 -3.59 29.04 9.47
N PHE A 114 -4.04 27.94 8.88
CA PHE A 114 -5.25 27.25 9.33
C PHE A 114 -5.12 26.77 10.79
N LYS A 115 -3.97 26.20 11.19
CA LYS A 115 -3.71 25.77 12.58
C LYS A 115 -3.69 26.95 13.55
N GLU A 116 -3.14 28.10 13.15
CA GLU A 116 -3.09 29.34 13.96
C GLU A 116 -4.45 30.00 14.16
N VAL A 117 -5.36 29.87 13.20
CA VAL A 117 -6.75 30.35 13.33
C VAL A 117 -7.59 29.36 14.15
N HIS A 118 -7.23 28.07 14.12
CA HIS A 118 -8.00 26.98 14.73
C HIS A 118 -7.18 26.15 15.73
N ASN A 119 -6.63 26.81 16.75
CA ASN A 119 -5.72 26.24 17.75
C ASN A 119 -6.24 24.99 18.48
N ASN A 120 -7.56 24.79 18.51
CA ASN A 120 -8.22 23.70 19.24
C ASN A 120 -8.66 22.52 18.34
N LEU A 121 -8.47 22.62 17.01
CA LEU A 121 -8.91 21.57 16.10
C LEU A 121 -7.74 20.67 15.70
N ASP A 122 -7.78 19.44 16.20
CA ASP A 122 -6.88 18.39 15.71
C ASP A 122 -7.12 18.14 14.21
N THR A 123 -6.02 18.05 13.48
CA THR A 123 -5.92 17.68 12.07
C THR A 123 -6.70 16.41 11.74
N ALA A 124 -6.74 15.42 12.64
CA ALA A 124 -7.54 14.22 12.46
C ALA A 124 -9.05 14.51 12.48
N THR A 125 -9.50 15.48 13.28
CA THR A 125 -10.90 15.89 13.40
C THR A 125 -11.37 16.66 12.18
N ILE A 126 -10.55 17.57 11.67
CA ILE A 126 -10.84 18.33 10.43
C ILE A 126 -11.00 17.37 9.25
N TRP A 127 -10.10 16.39 9.12
CA TRP A 127 -10.21 15.37 8.08
C TRP A 127 -11.44 14.49 8.23
N LYS A 128 -11.80 14.09 9.46
CA LYS A 128 -13.05 13.33 9.71
C LYS A 128 -14.28 14.13 9.29
N VAL A 129 -14.33 15.42 9.59
CA VAL A 129 -15.47 16.29 9.22
C VAL A 129 -15.53 16.51 7.70
N ALA A 130 -14.38 16.78 7.06
CA ALA A 130 -14.30 16.94 5.61
C ALA A 130 -14.70 15.65 4.86
N LYS A 131 -14.49 14.48 5.47
CA LYS A 131 -14.92 13.18 4.93
C LYS A 131 -16.44 12.97 5.02
N ILE A 132 -17.09 13.52 6.05
CA ILE A 132 -18.54 13.37 6.30
C ILE A 132 -19.34 14.43 5.52
N ARG A 133 -18.76 15.61 5.26
CA ARG A 133 -19.41 16.72 4.54
C ARG A 133 -18.60 17.17 3.33
N PRO A 134 -18.79 16.55 2.14
CA PRO A 134 -18.07 16.93 0.92
C PRO A 134 -18.46 18.31 0.35
N ALA A 135 -19.51 18.96 0.88
CA ALA A 135 -20.10 20.19 0.34
C ALA A 135 -19.30 21.50 0.55
N PHE A 136 -18.16 21.48 1.26
CA PHE A 136 -17.34 22.67 1.51
C PHE A 136 -16.15 22.82 0.54
N ARG A 137 -16.26 22.26 -0.67
CA ARG A 137 -15.24 22.39 -1.71
C ARG A 137 -15.63 23.51 -2.68
N SER A 138 -15.26 24.75 -2.34
CA SER A 138 -15.16 25.87 -3.27
C SER A 138 -13.85 25.82 -4.05
#